data_AF-R7GZ99-F1
#
_entry.id   AF-R7GZ99-F1
#
_cell.length_a   1.000
_cell.length_b   1.000
_cell.length_c   1.000
_cell.angle_alpha   90.00
_cell.angle_beta   90.00
_cell.angle_gamma   90.00
#
_symmetry.space_group_name_H-M   'P 1'
#
loop_
_entity.id
_entity.type
_entity.pdbx_description
1 polymer ?
#
loop_
_entity_poly.entity_id
_entity_poly.type
_entity_poly.pdbx_seq_one_letter_code
_entity_poly.pdbx_strand_id
1 'polypeptide(L)' 'METKKLTREEALRRFQASLEKKKAFVAELEKSMRDEYRKETGKEAKYFSVL' A
#
# COMPACT_ATOMS: atom_id res chain seq x y z
N MET A 1 -3.40 2.64 -35.26
CA MET A 1 -3.72 3.18 -33.92
C MET A 1 -2.51 4.00 -33.49
N GLU A 2 -2.64 5.31 -33.39
CA GLU A 2 -1.52 6.15 -32.92
C GLU A 2 -1.25 5.87 -31.44
N THR A 3 -0.07 5.34 -31.14
CA THR A 3 0.41 5.22 -29.76
C THR A 3 0.82 6.60 -29.29
N LYS A 4 -0.10 7.30 -28.60
CA LYS A 4 0.17 8.59 -27.96
C LYS A 4 1.31 8.39 -26.96
N LYS A 5 2.50 8.94 -27.25
CA LYS A 5 3.67 8.81 -26.38
C LYS A 5 3.33 9.44 -25.02
N LEU A 6 3.49 8.66 -23.95
CA LEU A 6 3.28 9.13 -22.59
C LEU A 6 4.30 10.23 -22.29
N THR A 7 3.84 11.42 -21.90
CA THR A 7 4.76 12.48 -21.47
C THR A 7 5.39 12.10 -20.14
N ARG A 8 6.60 12.60 -19.87
CA ARG A 8 7.31 12.34 -18.61
C ARG A 8 6.49 12.75 -17.39
N GLU A 9 5.80 13.89 -17.49
CA GLU A 9 4.92 14.40 -16.42
C GLU A 9 3.74 13.46 -16.17
N GLU A 10 3.13 12.94 -17.22
CA GLU A 10 2.02 12.00 -17.10
C GLU A 10 2.47 10.67 -16.49
N ALA A 11 3.64 10.19 -16.88
CA ALA A 11 4.24 8.99 -16.31
C ALA A 11 4.53 9.18 -14.81
N LEU A 12 5.09 10.32 -14.43
CA LEU A 12 5.41 10.64 -13.03
C LEU A 12 4.13 10.74 -12.18
N ARG A 13 3.09 11.40 -12.69
CA ARG A 13 1.79 11.53 -12.02
C ARG A 13 1.16 10.16 -11.74
N ARG A 14 1.16 9.27 -12.73
CA ARG A 14 0.64 7.90 -12.57
C ARG A 14 1.46 7.08 -11.59
N PHE A 15 2.78 7.23 -11.63
CA PHE A 15 3.68 6.56 -10.70
C PHE A 15 3.42 6.99 -9.25
N GLN A 16 3.32 8.30 -9.00
CA GLN A 16 3.01 8.83 -7.67
C GLN A 16 1.64 8.34 -7.17
N ALA A 17 0.61 8.41 -8.02
CA ALA A 17 -0.72 7.89 -7.67
C ALA A 17 -0.69 6.39 -7.33
N SER A 18 0.07 5.58 -8.08
CA SER A 18 0.24 4.16 -7.79
C SER A 18 1.00 3.93 -6.49
N LEU A 19 2.02 4.74 -6.20
CA LEU A 19 2.81 4.66 -4.97
C LEU A 19 1.94 4.96 -3.75
N GLU A 20 1.15 6.03 -3.79
CA GLU A 20 0.25 6.40 -2.68
C GLU A 20 -0.83 5.33 -2.47
N LYS A 21 -1.38 4.77 -3.55
CA LYS A 21 -2.32 3.64 -3.44
C LYS A 21 -1.69 2.41 -2.79
N LYS A 22 -0.44 2.08 -3.13
CA LYS A 22 0.29 0.96 -2.51
C LYS A 22 0.56 1.21 -1.03
N LYS A 23 0.98 2.42 -0.66
CA LYS A 23 1.18 2.82 0.74
C LYS A 23 -0.10 2.71 1.56
N ALA A 24 -1.21 3.22 1.03
CA ALA A 24 -2.51 3.12 1.68
C ALA A 24 -2.92 1.66 1.91
N PHE A 25 -2.76 0.81 0.89
CA PHE A 25 -3.07 -0.61 0.98
C PHE A 25 -2.21 -1.33 2.03
N VAL A 26 -0.90 -1.06 2.06
CA VAL A 26 0.00 -1.64 3.08
C VAL A 26 -0.41 -1.20 4.49
N ALA A 27 -0.76 0.08 4.68
CA ALA A 27 -1.22 0.56 5.98
C ALA A 27 -2.53 -0.10 6.44
N GLU A 28 -3.48 -0.31 5.52
CA GLU A 28 -4.70 -1.06 5.83
C GLU A 28 -4.41 -2.52 6.19
N LEU A 29 -3.49 -3.16 5.46
CA LEU A 29 -3.08 -4.54 5.71
C LEU A 29 -2.37 -4.68 7.07
N GLU A 30 -1.46 -3.76 7.40
CA GLU A 30 -0.81 -3.72 8.71
C GLU A 30 -1.82 -3.59 9.84
N LYS A 31 -2.84 -2.74 9.68
CA LYS A 31 -3.89 -2.57 10.66
C LYS A 31 -4.71 -3.85 10.81
N SER A 32 -5.14 -4.47 9.71
CA SER A 32 -5.95 -5.69 9.76
C SER A 32 -5.18 -6.84 10.42
N MET A 33 -3.90 -7.00 10.10
CA MET A 33 -3.06 -8.04 10.70
C MET A 33 -2.85 -7.83 12.21
N ARG A 34 -2.68 -6.58 12.64
CA ARG A 34 -2.58 -6.25 14.07
C ARG A 34 -3.87 -6.56 14.81
N ASP A 35 -5.01 -6.17 14.24
CA ASP A 35 -6.32 -6.40 14.83
C ASP A 35 -6.63 -7.90 14.92
N GLU A 36 -6.32 -8.67 13.87
CA GLU A 36 -6.47 -10.13 13.86
C GLU A 36 -5.58 -10.81 14.89
N TYR A 37 -4.28 -10.47 14.92
CA TYR A 37 -3.36 -11.01 15.92
C TYR A 37 -3.83 -10.71 17.35
N ARG A 38 -4.31 -9.50 17.60
CA ARG A 38 -4.86 -9.14 18.91
C ARG A 38 -6.11 -9.95 19.24
N LYS A 39 -7.01 -10.14 18.27
CA LYS A 39 -8.23 -10.93 18.46
C LYS A 39 -7.92 -12.39 18.78
N GLU A 40 -6.92 -12.97 18.12
CA GLU A 40 -6.56 -14.38 18.32
C GLU A 40 -5.73 -14.63 19.57
N THR A 41 -4.78 -13.74 19.87
CA THR A 41 -3.81 -13.96 20.94
C THR A 41 -4.11 -13.20 22.22
N GLY A 42 -5.00 -12.20 22.16
CA GLY A 42 -5.25 -11.24 23.25
C GLY A 42 -4.07 -10.31 23.53
N LYS A 43 -3.05 -10.27 22.66
CA LYS A 43 -1.81 -9.50 22.85
C LYS A 43 -1.63 -8.47 21.73
N GLU A 44 -1.03 -7.35 22.09
CA GLU A 44 -0.59 -6.34 21.12
C GLU A 44 0.76 -6.77 20.51
N ALA A 45 0.86 -6.76 19.18
CA ALA A 45 2.10 -7.13 18.51
C ALA A 45 3.13 -5.99 18.57
N LYS A 46 4.32 -6.31 19.07
CA LYS A 46 5.44 -5.36 19.18
C LYS A 46 6.02 -4.96 17.81
N TYR A 47 6.02 -5.88 16.84
CA TYR A 47 6.54 -5.65 15.50
C TYR A 47 5.65 -6.35 14.46
N PHE A 48 5.38 -5.65 13.36
CA PHE A 48 4.79 -6.21 12.14
C PHE A 48 5.59 -5.68 10.96
N SER A 49 5.86 -6.56 10.00
CA SER A 49 6.49 -6.23 8.73
C SER A 49 5.59 -6.73 7.63
N VAL A 50 5.14 -5.82 6.77
CA VAL A 50 4.40 -6.15 5.55
C VAL A 50 5.37 -5.95 4.38
N LEU A 51 5.68 -7.04 3.68
CA LEU A 51 6.61 -7.08 2.55
C LEU A 51 6.01 -6.47 1.27
#